data_AF-A0A1R1FKV4-F1
#
_entry.id   AF-A0A1R1FKV4-F1
#
_cell.length_a   1.000
_cell.length_b   1.000
_cell.length_c   1.000
_cell.angle_alpha   90.00
_cell.angle_beta   90.00
_cell.angle_gamma   90.00
#
_symmetry.space_group_name_H-M   'P 1'
#
loop_
_entity.id
_entity.type
_entity.pdbx_description
1 polymer ?
#
loop_
_entity_poly.entity_id
_entity_poly.type
_entity_poly.pdbx_seq_one_letter_code
_entity_poly.pdbx_strand_id
1 'polypeptide(L)'
;MIKGWYFAERMCMFMLDSFTLRRIQSVMNGYIHEKVPAPLRTMVKLTYEMNDNELILTEERPAEERYQWDKMHIARFYWEENQWKVYARDEHSSWNPVDVITPCSDFENVLEQVERDEAGLFWRT
;
A
#
# COMPACT_ATOMS: atom_id res chain seq x y z
N MET A 1 16.16 -13.62 34.60
CA MET A 1 15.27 -12.49 34.24
C MET A 1 16.01 -11.56 33.27
N ILE A 2 16.13 -11.90 31.98
CA ILE A 2 16.73 -10.98 30.97
C ILE A 2 16.12 -11.19 29.55
N LYS A 3 15.03 -11.96 29.41
CA LYS A 3 14.48 -12.32 28.07
C LYS A 3 13.32 -11.46 27.58
N GLY A 4 12.74 -10.60 28.42
CA GLY A 4 11.61 -9.74 28.03
C GLY A 4 12.00 -8.44 27.34
N TRP A 5 13.13 -7.83 27.73
CA TRP A 5 13.53 -6.50 27.24
C TRP A 5 14.16 -6.56 25.84
N TYR A 6 14.96 -7.59 25.57
CA TYR A 6 15.56 -7.84 24.25
C TYR A 6 14.53 -8.09 23.13
N PHE A 7 13.32 -8.55 23.48
CA PHE A 7 12.27 -8.84 22.51
C PHE A 7 11.53 -7.57 22.09
N ALA A 8 11.23 -6.67 23.04
CA ALA A 8 10.64 -5.37 22.75
C ALA A 8 11.61 -4.45 21.97
N GLU A 9 12.90 -4.45 22.32
CA GLU A 9 13.91 -3.69 21.57
C GLU A 9 14.13 -4.22 20.15
N ARG A 10 14.07 -5.54 19.93
CA ARG A 10 14.08 -6.11 18.57
C ARG A 10 12.78 -5.88 17.80
N MET A 11 11.62 -5.86 18.46
CA MET A 11 10.33 -5.56 17.82
C MET A 11 10.22 -4.09 17.40
N CYS A 12 10.72 -3.14 18.20
CA CYS A 12 10.80 -1.73 17.80
C CYS A 12 11.77 -1.50 16.63
N MET A 13 12.75 -2.39 16.42
CA MET A 13 13.79 -2.21 15.39
C MET A 13 13.30 -2.47 13.96
N PHE A 14 12.13 -3.09 13.79
CA PHE A 14 11.52 -3.37 12.48
C PHE A 14 10.24 -2.57 12.21
N MET A 15 9.78 -1.80 13.19
CA MET A 15 8.55 -1.01 13.08
C MET A 15 8.85 0.39 12.57
N LEU A 16 8.04 0.91 11.65
CA LEU A 16 8.19 2.29 11.19
C LEU A 16 7.88 3.24 12.35
N ASP A 17 8.73 4.25 12.53
CA ASP A 17 8.48 5.27 13.51
C ASP A 17 7.30 6.18 13.10
N SER A 18 6.70 6.84 14.09
CA SER A 18 5.52 7.68 13.86
C SER A 18 5.74 8.84 12.89
N PHE A 19 6.97 9.36 12.76
CA PHE A 19 7.27 10.43 11.80
C PHE A 19 7.28 9.87 10.37
N THR A 20 7.91 8.72 10.17
CA THR A 20 7.90 8.03 8.87
C THR A 20 6.49 7.66 8.43
N LEU A 21 5.66 7.10 9.33
CA LEU A 21 4.25 6.80 9.05
C LEU A 21 3.46 8.04 8.62
N ARG A 22 3.64 9.18 9.30
CA ARG A 22 2.97 10.44 8.94
C ARG A 22 3.43 10.98 7.58
N ARG A 23 4.72 10.84 7.25
CA ARG A 23 5.24 11.21 5.93
C ARG A 23 4.56 10.38 4.84
N ILE A 24 4.48 9.06 5.02
CA ILE A 24 3.83 8.15 4.06
C ILE A 24 2.34 8.50 3.89
N GLN A 25 1.63 8.79 4.97
CA GLN A 25 0.24 9.26 4.88
C GLN A 25 0.12 10.54 4.04
N SER A 26 1.04 11.50 4.23
CA SER A 26 1.05 12.73 3.43
C SER A 26 1.30 12.45 1.94
N VAL A 27 2.23 11.55 1.63
CA VAL A 27 2.52 11.12 0.25
C VAL A 27 1.27 10.49 -0.38
N MET A 28 0.66 9.52 0.30
CA MET A 28 -0.52 8.82 -0.21
C MET A 28 -1.72 9.74 -0.39
N ASN A 29 -1.94 10.66 0.54
CA ASN A 29 -3.01 11.65 0.44
C ASN A 29 -2.80 12.58 -0.77
N GLY A 30 -1.57 13.01 -1.03
CA GLY A 30 -1.20 13.79 -2.21
C GLY A 30 -1.40 13.00 -3.50
N TYR A 31 -0.82 11.81 -3.57
CA TYR A 31 -0.94 10.89 -4.70
C TYR A 31 -2.41 10.62 -5.08
N ILE A 32 -3.26 10.28 -4.10
CA ILE A 32 -4.69 10.02 -4.35
C ILE A 32 -5.41 11.29 -4.81
N HIS A 33 -5.09 12.43 -4.22
CA HIS A 33 -5.71 13.70 -4.58
C HIS A 33 -5.44 14.06 -6.05
N GLU A 34 -4.20 13.85 -6.51
CA GLU A 34 -3.76 14.11 -7.88
C GLU A 34 -4.29 13.04 -8.86
N LYS A 35 -4.21 11.76 -8.50
CA LYS A 35 -4.62 10.64 -9.36
C LYS A 35 -6.12 10.56 -9.58
N VAL A 36 -6.93 10.97 -8.60
CA VAL A 36 -8.40 10.99 -8.72
C VAL A 36 -8.94 12.42 -8.60
N PRO A 37 -9.04 13.16 -9.72
CA PRO A 37 -9.67 14.47 -9.76
C PRO A 37 -11.12 14.47 -9.25
N ALA A 38 -11.55 15.59 -8.65
CA ALA A 38 -12.87 15.71 -8.02
C ALA A 38 -14.06 15.22 -8.88
N PRO A 39 -14.13 15.47 -10.20
CA PRO A 39 -15.24 14.98 -11.04
C PRO A 39 -15.33 13.45 -11.12
N LEU A 40 -14.22 12.73 -10.91
CA LEU A 40 -14.16 11.27 -11.02
C LEU A 40 -14.47 10.56 -9.69
N ARG A 41 -14.46 11.27 -8.56
CA ARG A 41 -14.59 10.69 -7.21
C ARG A 41 -15.93 10.02 -6.92
N THR A 42 -16.94 10.25 -7.77
CA THR A 42 -18.23 9.57 -7.72
C THR A 42 -18.25 8.24 -8.48
N MET A 43 -17.27 8.01 -9.35
CA MET A 43 -17.15 6.81 -10.19
C MET A 43 -16.01 5.89 -9.74
N VAL A 44 -14.97 6.47 -9.16
CA VAL A 44 -13.80 5.75 -8.66
C VAL A 44 -13.21 6.48 -7.47
N LYS A 45 -12.74 5.73 -6.48
CA LYS A 45 -11.92 6.25 -5.40
C LYS A 45 -10.68 5.40 -5.28
N LEU A 46 -9.59 6.02 -4.86
CA LEU A 46 -8.46 5.31 -4.29
C LEU A 46 -8.48 5.56 -2.78
N THR A 47 -8.38 4.48 -2.03
CA THR A 47 -8.27 4.49 -0.58
C THR A 47 -7.05 3.67 -0.17
N TYR A 48 -6.58 3.87 1.05
CA TYR A 48 -5.55 3.00 1.61
C TYR A 48 -5.83 2.70 3.07
N GLU A 49 -5.42 1.51 3.49
CA GLU A 49 -5.36 1.10 4.88
C GLU A 49 -3.87 0.99 5.25
N MET A 50 -3.49 1.57 6.38
CA MET A 50 -2.10 1.57 6.83
C MET A 50 -2.01 1.11 8.28
N ASN A 51 -1.15 0.12 8.49
CA ASN A 51 -0.74 -0.41 9.79
C ASN A 51 0.78 -0.17 9.96
N ASP A 52 1.36 -0.61 11.07
CA ASP A 52 2.74 -0.31 11.45
C ASP A 52 3.81 -0.61 10.36
N ASN A 53 3.65 -1.71 9.61
CA ASN A 53 4.61 -2.16 8.59
C ASN A 53 3.94 -2.41 7.23
N GLU A 54 2.69 -2.04 7.07
CA GLU A 54 1.89 -2.46 5.93
C GLU A 54 1.02 -1.32 5.43
N LEU A 55 0.94 -1.18 4.11
CA LEU A 55 -0.02 -0.33 3.45
C LEU A 55 -0.70 -1.11 2.33
N ILE A 56 -2.04 -1.10 2.29
CA ILE A 56 -2.83 -1.69 1.21
C ILE A 56 -3.51 -0.56 0.45
N LEU A 57 -3.20 -0.44 -0.84
CA LEU A 57 -3.85 0.47 -1.78
C LEU A 57 -5.05 -0.23 -2.42
N THR A 58 -6.19 0.44 -2.42
CA THR A 58 -7.48 -0.12 -2.84
C THR A 58 -8.17 0.83 -3.81
N GLU A 59 -8.69 0.29 -4.91
CA GLU A 59 -9.68 0.97 -5.73
C GLU A 59 -11.07 0.65 -5.21
N GLU A 60 -11.92 1.66 -5.12
CA GLU A 60 -13.33 1.50 -4.81
C GLU A 60 -14.19 2.01 -5.96
N ARG A 61 -15.20 1.23 -6.36
CA ARG A 61 -16.21 1.64 -7.36
C ARG A 61 -17.63 1.46 -6.83
N PRO A 62 -18.62 2.25 -7.28
CA PRO A 62 -19.99 2.05 -6.87
C PRO A 62 -20.46 0.63 -7.19
N ALA A 63 -20.98 -0.06 -6.19
CA ALA A 63 -21.59 -1.38 -6.36
C ALA A 63 -23.00 -1.26 -6.98
N GLU A 64 -23.57 -2.38 -7.41
CA GLU A 64 -24.98 -2.43 -7.81
C GLU A 64 -25.92 -2.07 -6.66
N GLU A 65 -25.54 -2.44 -5.42
CA GLU A 65 -26.30 -2.07 -4.23
C GLU A 65 -26.09 -0.59 -3.86
N ARG A 66 -27.20 0.09 -3.62
CA ARG A 66 -27.20 1.53 -3.32
C ARG A 66 -26.36 1.84 -2.08
N TYR A 67 -25.49 2.84 -2.21
CA TYR A 67 -24.58 3.32 -1.16
C TYR A 67 -23.47 2.36 -0.76
N GLN A 68 -23.24 1.28 -1.52
CA GLN A 68 -22.10 0.40 -1.35
C GLN A 68 -21.02 0.66 -2.41
N TRP A 69 -19.81 0.26 -2.07
CA TRP A 69 -18.64 0.38 -2.93
C TRP A 69 -17.92 -0.97 -2.97
N ASP A 70 -17.75 -1.52 -4.17
CA ASP A 70 -16.92 -2.69 -4.41
C ASP A 70 -15.46 -2.30 -4.20
N LYS A 71 -14.73 -3.11 -3.44
CA LYS A 71 -13.31 -2.89 -3.12
C LYS A 71 -12.43 -3.85 -3.91
N MET A 72 -11.48 -3.29 -4.63
CA MET A 72 -10.45 -4.02 -5.35
C MET A 72 -9.07 -3.63 -4.80
N HIS A 73 -8.43 -4.55 -4.08
CA HIS A 73 -7.06 -4.34 -3.63
C HIS A 73 -6.11 -4.34 -4.84
N ILE A 74 -5.34 -3.26 -4.97
CA ILE A 74 -4.38 -3.05 -6.05
C ILE A 74 -3.03 -3.63 -5.64
N ALA A 75 -2.44 -3.07 -4.58
CA ALA A 75 -1.08 -3.38 -4.17
C ALA A 75 -0.99 -3.39 -2.65
N ARG A 76 -0.14 -4.27 -2.13
CA ARG A 76 0.29 -4.29 -0.74
C ARG A 76 1.76 -3.93 -0.68
N PHE A 77 2.06 -2.89 0.08
CA PHE A 77 3.41 -2.47 0.42
C PHE A 77 3.72 -2.99 1.82
N TYR A 78 4.80 -3.74 1.97
CA TYR A 78 5.21 -4.30 3.25
C TYR A 78 6.64 -3.90 3.58
N TRP A 79 6.82 -3.31 4.76
CA TRP A 79 8.11 -2.91 5.28
C TRP A 79 8.77 -4.09 6.01
N GLU A 80 9.82 -4.62 5.42
CA GLU A 80 10.66 -5.66 6.01
C GLU A 80 12.11 -5.49 5.56
N GLU A 81 13.05 -5.92 6.40
CA GLU A 81 14.49 -5.83 6.08
C GLU A 81 14.96 -4.42 5.67
N ASN A 82 14.33 -3.40 6.26
CA ASN A 82 14.55 -1.96 5.98
C ASN A 82 14.23 -1.54 4.54
N GLN A 83 13.34 -2.25 3.86
CA GLN A 83 12.91 -1.95 2.51
C GLN A 83 11.40 -2.19 2.37
N TRP A 84 10.77 -1.42 1.48
CA TRP A 84 9.43 -1.70 1.01
C TRP A 84 9.48 -2.78 -0.06
N LYS A 85 8.72 -3.85 0.16
CA LYS A 85 8.43 -4.88 -0.83
C LYS A 85 6.98 -4.74 -1.27
N VAL A 86 6.72 -5.05 -2.54
CA VAL A 86 5.38 -4.93 -3.12
C VAL A 86 4.83 -6.31 -3.46
N TYR A 87 3.55 -6.49 -3.16
CA TYR A 87 2.79 -7.70 -3.42
C TYR A 87 1.53 -7.34 -4.22
N ALA A 88 1.16 -8.24 -5.13
CA ALA A 88 -0.10 -8.17 -5.88
C ALA A 88 -0.99 -9.37 -5.51
N ARG A 89 -2.31 -9.24 -5.69
CA ARG A 89 -3.22 -10.36 -5.50
C ARG A 89 -3.28 -11.22 -6.77
N ASP A 90 -3.27 -12.52 -6.57
CA ASP A 90 -3.62 -13.46 -7.63
C ASP A 90 -5.15 -13.67 -7.73
N GLU A 91 -5.56 -14.51 -8.68
CA GLU A 91 -6.97 -14.91 -8.90
C GLU A 91 -7.58 -15.62 -7.68
N HIS A 92 -6.76 -16.21 -6.82
CA HIS A 92 -7.17 -16.84 -5.56
C HIS A 92 -7.09 -15.89 -4.38
N SER A 93 -6.99 -14.57 -4.63
CA SER A 93 -7.03 -13.56 -3.60
C SER A 93 -5.83 -13.59 -2.64
N SER A 94 -4.74 -14.28 -3.00
CA SER A 94 -3.52 -14.42 -2.20
C SER A 94 -2.46 -13.39 -2.61
N TRP A 95 -1.70 -12.89 -1.63
CA TRP A 95 -0.64 -11.90 -1.86
C TRP A 95 0.66 -12.58 -2.30
N ASN A 96 1.13 -12.26 -3.49
CA ASN A 96 2.39 -12.77 -4.04
C ASN A 96 3.38 -11.62 -4.27
N PRO A 97 4.68 -11.82 -3.98
CA PRO A 97 5.69 -10.81 -4.23
C PRO A 97 5.77 -10.47 -5.72
N VAL A 98 6.07 -9.21 -6.03
CA VAL A 98 6.17 -8.72 -7.41
C VAL A 98 7.64 -8.54 -7.77
N ASP A 99 8.22 -9.52 -8.45
CA ASP A 99 9.66 -9.58 -8.75
C ASP A 99 10.16 -8.45 -9.67
N VAL A 100 9.28 -7.84 -10.46
CA VAL A 100 9.64 -6.70 -11.34
C VAL A 100 9.77 -5.38 -10.57
N ILE A 101 9.29 -5.31 -9.33
CA ILE A 101 9.48 -4.14 -8.48
C ILE A 101 10.73 -4.35 -7.64
N THR A 102 11.68 -3.42 -7.78
CA THR A 102 12.89 -3.43 -6.96
C THR A 102 12.54 -2.92 -5.55
N PRO A 103 12.78 -3.72 -4.48
CA PRO A 103 12.57 -3.26 -3.12
C PRO A 103 13.41 -2.02 -2.81
N CYS A 104 12.81 -1.03 -2.16
CA CYS A 104 13.46 0.24 -1.86
C CYS A 104 13.10 0.75 -0.47
N SER A 105 14.03 1.40 0.22
CA SER A 105 13.73 2.08 1.48
C SER A 105 12.88 3.34 1.28
N ASP A 106 12.89 3.91 0.07
CA ASP A 106 12.06 5.05 -0.30
C ASP A 106 10.68 4.59 -0.79
N PHE A 107 9.65 4.94 -0.02
CA PHE A 107 8.26 4.59 -0.32
C PHE A 107 7.77 5.20 -1.64
N GLU A 108 8.16 6.44 -1.95
CA GLU A 108 7.73 7.12 -3.17
C GLU A 108 8.26 6.40 -4.42
N ASN A 109 9.45 5.82 -4.33
CA ASN A 109 10.06 5.07 -5.42
C ASN A 109 9.30 3.77 -5.75
N VAL A 110 8.91 2.99 -4.73
CA VAL A 110 8.11 1.77 -4.98
C VAL A 110 6.69 2.10 -5.43
N LEU A 111 6.11 3.20 -4.94
CA LEU A 111 4.80 3.69 -5.40
C LEU A 111 4.86 4.09 -6.88
N GLU A 112 5.93 4.76 -7.32
CA GLU A 112 6.12 5.11 -8.72
C GLU A 112 6.26 3.87 -9.62
N GLN A 113 6.95 2.82 -9.15
CA GLN A 113 7.03 1.55 -9.88
C GLN A 113 5.65 0.87 -10.01
N VAL A 114 4.84 0.89 -8.95
CA VAL A 114 3.44 0.43 -8.99
C VAL A 114 2.60 1.26 -9.96
N GLU A 115 2.83 2.57 -10.06
CA GLU A 115 2.12 3.44 -11.00
C GLU A 115 2.47 3.14 -12.45
N ARG A 116 3.76 2.92 -12.74
CA ARG A 116 4.23 2.59 -14.09
C ARG A 116 3.69 1.24 -14.55
N ASP A 117 3.51 0.30 -13.62
CA ASP A 117 2.90 -1.01 -13.82
C ASP A 117 3.40 -1.73 -15.08
N GLU A 118 4.72 -1.86 -15.24
CA GLU A 118 5.33 -2.39 -16.47
C GLU A 118 4.88 -3.82 -16.81
N ALA A 119 4.53 -4.61 -15.79
CA ALA A 119 3.98 -5.97 -15.95
C ALA A 119 2.46 -6.01 -16.08
N GLY A 120 1.79 -4.85 -15.97
CA GLY A 120 0.33 -4.70 -16.03
C GLY A 120 -0.37 -5.52 -14.95
N LEU A 121 0.11 -5.54 -13.72
CA LEU A 121 -0.43 -6.30 -12.59
C LEU A 121 -1.43 -5.50 -11.74
N PHE A 122 -1.36 -4.18 -11.75
CA PHE A 122 -2.02 -3.32 -10.75
C PHE A 122 -3.26 -2.59 -11.28
N TRP A 123 -3.21 -2.06 -12.50
CA TRP A 123 -4.24 -1.14 -13.02
C TRP A 123 -5.09 -1.76 -14.14
N ARG A 124 -5.28 -3.08 -14.12
CA ARG A 124 -6.14 -3.77 -15.09
C ARG A 124 -7.58 -3.26 -14.94
N THR A 125 -8.10 -2.66 -16.02
CA THR A 125 -9.50 -2.22 -16.14
C THR A 125 -10.35 -3.31 -16.78
#